data_AF-X7ZXF0-F1
#
_entry.id   AF-X7ZXF0-F1
#
_cell.length_a   1.000
_cell.length_b   1.000
_cell.length_c   1.000
_cell.angle_alpha   90.00
_cell.angle_beta   90.00
_cell.angle_gamma   90.00
#
_symmetry.space_group_name_H-M   'P 1'
#
loop_
_entity.id
_entity.type
_entity.pdbx_description
1 polymer ?
#
loop_
_entity_poly.entity_id
_entity_poly.type
_entity_poly.pdbx_seq_one_letter_code
_entity_poly.pdbx_strand_id
1 'polypeptide(L)'
;MAEIHGTVAASAATAFDRRLSELAKQVCPDDPRTLDQRRADALAALTEGRRLACCCGKSFCPKKTASTEGRDMGGAQVVVNVVASGQTVYGDSAQPGYLEGCGVIDAEQVRQLAAAASIRLADFRVTPAEALRYQPSAALERAIRCRDLTCRFPGCSRPAMVCDIDHTIPFNHANPKAGGLTVPWNLKCLCRQHHRLKTFGGWRDRQLADGTVIWVSPAGHTYRTVPEGLDLFPQLRAPVCVAPTPSRRSRSKQRAARIACARKHNREQRPVNKARRYLEEARKQEIDARKFRNHMRDMLFLFKGTPSTSPFCTWVNDPREPEELPPDWRPPRWNPCLTIRRSDKR
;
A
#
# COMPACT_ATOMS: atom_id res chain seq x y z
N MET A 1 -30.90 28.37 -14.50
CA MET A 1 -29.61 27.76 -14.86
C MET A 1 -29.55 27.64 -16.36
N ALA A 2 -28.40 27.85 -16.98
CA ALA A 2 -28.20 27.72 -18.43
C ALA A 2 -26.99 26.82 -18.69
N GLU A 3 -27.05 26.02 -19.75
CA GLU A 3 -25.96 25.12 -20.17
C GLU A 3 -25.33 25.64 -21.46
N ILE A 4 -24.00 25.60 -21.53
CA ILE A 4 -23.22 26.04 -22.69
C ILE A 4 -22.38 24.85 -23.16
N HIS A 5 -22.51 24.50 -24.43
CA HIS A 5 -21.74 23.44 -25.07
C HIS A 5 -20.92 24.01 -26.23
N GLY A 6 -19.73 23.45 -26.45
CA GLY A 6 -18.86 23.79 -27.57
C GLY A 6 -17.72 22.80 -27.70
N THR A 7 -17.17 22.70 -28.91
CA THR A 7 -15.98 21.88 -29.19
C THR A 7 -14.80 22.81 -29.40
N VAL A 8 -13.73 22.59 -28.65
CA VAL A 8 -12.49 23.38 -28.71
C VAL A 8 -11.28 22.46 -28.88
N ALA A 9 -10.15 23.01 -29.30
CA ALA A 9 -8.90 22.26 -29.33
C ALA A 9 -8.55 21.72 -27.93
N ALA A 10 -8.00 20.51 -27.87
CA ALA A 10 -7.67 19.82 -26.62
C ALA A 10 -6.80 20.68 -25.67
N SER A 11 -5.80 21.38 -26.22
CA SER A 11 -4.96 22.31 -25.45
C SER A 11 -5.75 23.45 -24.81
N ALA A 12 -6.70 24.04 -25.54
CA ALA A 12 -7.58 25.09 -25.02
C ALA A 12 -8.52 24.54 -23.93
N ALA A 13 -9.05 23.32 -24.12
CA ALA A 13 -9.89 22.66 -23.12
C ALA A 13 -9.14 22.43 -21.80
N THR A 14 -7.92 21.86 -21.87
CA THR A 14 -7.07 21.64 -20.69
C THR A 14 -6.67 22.96 -20.03
N ALA A 15 -6.31 23.97 -20.82
CA ALA A 15 -5.94 25.28 -20.28
C ALA A 15 -7.11 25.92 -19.52
N PHE A 16 -8.31 25.85 -20.09
CA PHE A 16 -9.54 26.35 -19.51
C PHE A 16 -9.92 25.60 -18.23
N ASP A 17 -9.92 24.26 -18.24
CA ASP A 17 -10.23 23.44 -17.07
C ASP A 17 -9.28 23.71 -15.88
N ARG A 18 -7.99 23.84 -16.16
CA ARG A 18 -7.00 24.20 -15.14
C ARG A 18 -7.22 25.59 -14.60
N ARG A 19 -7.52 26.57 -15.46
CA ARG A 19 -7.80 27.93 -15.03
C ARG A 19 -9.01 28.00 -14.11
N LEU A 20 -10.08 27.26 -14.43
CA LEU A 20 -11.26 27.12 -13.56
C LEU A 20 -10.89 26.49 -12.21
N SER A 21 -10.12 25.40 -12.22
CA SER A 21 -9.65 24.75 -10.99
C SER A 21 -8.79 25.66 -10.12
N GLU A 22 -7.91 26.46 -10.72
CA GLU A 22 -7.06 27.42 -10.02
C GLU A 22 -7.88 28.52 -9.36
N LEU A 23 -8.82 29.14 -10.10
CA LEU A 23 -9.72 30.14 -9.57
C LEU A 23 -10.57 29.59 -8.41
N ALA A 24 -11.11 28.37 -8.58
CA ALA A 24 -11.89 27.70 -7.55
C ALA A 24 -11.11 27.43 -6.25
N LYS A 25 -9.78 27.31 -6.31
CA LYS A 25 -8.89 27.08 -5.15
C LYS A 25 -8.40 28.36 -4.47
N GLN A 26 -8.66 29.55 -5.03
CA GLN A 26 -8.20 30.81 -4.46
C GLN A 26 -8.99 31.28 -3.24
N VAL A 27 -10.18 30.70 -3.00
CA VAL A 27 -11.01 31.00 -1.83
C VAL A 27 -10.47 30.33 -0.56
N CYS A 28 -10.92 30.78 0.61
CA CYS A 28 -10.44 30.20 1.87
C CYS A 28 -11.10 28.82 2.15
N PRO A 29 -10.53 28.03 3.07
CA PRO A 29 -11.08 26.71 3.43
C PRO A 29 -12.52 26.76 3.95
N ASP A 30 -12.87 27.85 4.66
CA ASP A 30 -14.22 28.07 5.23
C ASP A 30 -15.28 28.50 4.21
N ASP A 31 -14.95 28.54 2.91
CA ASP A 31 -15.95 28.82 1.89
C ASP A 31 -16.98 27.67 1.84
N PRO A 32 -18.29 27.95 1.99
CA PRO A 32 -19.30 26.91 2.14
C PRO A 32 -19.56 26.11 0.86
N ARG A 33 -19.10 26.61 -0.30
CA ARG A 33 -19.34 25.96 -1.60
C ARG A 33 -18.44 24.75 -1.77
N THR A 34 -18.95 23.73 -2.47
CA THR A 34 -18.14 22.59 -2.95
C THR A 34 -17.16 23.03 -4.03
N LEU A 35 -16.16 22.20 -4.35
CA LEU A 35 -15.20 22.50 -5.43
C LEU A 35 -15.91 22.71 -6.77
N ASP A 36 -16.94 21.92 -7.08
CA ASP A 36 -17.68 22.01 -8.34
C ASP A 36 -18.53 23.29 -8.41
N GLN A 37 -19.16 23.68 -7.29
CA GLN A 37 -19.85 24.96 -7.19
C GLN A 37 -18.89 26.14 -7.38
N ARG A 38 -17.71 26.09 -6.76
CA ARG A 38 -16.66 27.12 -6.95
C ARG A 38 -16.16 27.16 -8.39
N ARG A 39 -16.08 26.03 -9.09
CA ARG A 39 -15.71 25.96 -10.51
C ARG A 39 -16.79 26.57 -11.41
N ALA A 40 -18.06 26.33 -11.11
CA ALA A 40 -19.16 26.99 -11.82
C ALA A 40 -19.13 28.52 -11.62
N ASP A 41 -18.91 29.00 -10.39
CA ASP A 41 -18.78 30.44 -10.13
C ASP A 41 -17.50 31.05 -10.73
N ALA A 42 -16.43 30.25 -10.83
CA ALA A 42 -15.19 30.66 -11.48
C ALA A 42 -15.38 30.92 -12.98
N LEU A 43 -16.33 30.24 -13.64
CA LEU A 43 -16.67 30.52 -15.03
C LEU A 43 -17.20 31.95 -15.20
N ALA A 44 -18.15 32.35 -14.36
CA ALA A 44 -18.69 33.72 -14.35
C ALA A 44 -17.60 34.75 -14.01
N ALA A 45 -16.76 34.46 -13.02
CA ALA A 45 -15.63 35.32 -12.67
C ALA A 45 -14.65 35.51 -13.84
N LEU A 46 -14.36 34.44 -14.59
CA LEU A 46 -13.50 34.47 -15.76
C LEU A 46 -14.09 35.33 -16.88
N THR A 47 -15.39 35.19 -17.18
CA THR A 47 -16.07 35.98 -18.21
C THR A 47 -16.17 37.46 -17.84
N GLU A 48 -16.28 37.77 -16.55
CA GLU A 48 -16.31 39.13 -16.01
C GLU A 48 -14.90 39.73 -15.80
N GLY A 49 -13.84 38.97 -16.06
CA GLY A 49 -12.45 39.42 -15.90
C GLY A 49 -12.04 39.69 -14.45
N ARG A 50 -12.68 39.02 -13.48
CA ARG A 50 -12.43 39.18 -12.03
C ARG A 50 -11.94 37.88 -11.38
N ARG A 51 -11.45 37.99 -10.15
CA ARG A 51 -11.14 36.82 -9.31
C ARG A 51 -12.42 36.25 -8.68
N LEU A 52 -12.37 34.99 -8.29
CA LEU A 52 -13.45 34.36 -7.54
C LEU A 52 -13.45 34.88 -6.09
N ALA A 53 -14.51 35.57 -5.69
CA ALA A 53 -14.68 36.07 -4.32
C ALA A 53 -15.07 34.94 -3.37
N CYS A 54 -14.50 34.94 -2.16
CA CYS A 54 -14.83 33.98 -1.10
C CYS A 54 -16.18 34.30 -0.43
N CYS A 55 -16.98 33.27 -0.14
CA CYS A 55 -18.31 33.36 0.47
C CYS A 55 -18.37 32.88 1.93
N CYS A 56 -17.23 32.85 2.64
CA CYS A 56 -17.13 32.30 4.01
C CYS A 56 -17.80 33.14 5.12
N GLY A 57 -18.42 34.28 4.80
CA GLY A 57 -19.12 35.15 5.76
C GLY A 57 -18.23 35.97 6.71
N LYS A 58 -16.94 35.62 6.89
CA LYS A 58 -16.02 36.35 7.80
C LYS A 58 -15.84 37.81 7.37
N SER A 59 -15.84 38.73 8.32
CA SER A 59 -15.69 40.19 8.08
C SER A 59 -14.29 40.53 7.55
N PHE A 60 -13.25 39.93 8.12
CA PHE A 60 -11.86 40.08 7.69
C PHE A 60 -11.33 38.79 7.03
N CYS A 61 -11.86 38.46 5.86
CA CYS A 61 -11.30 37.37 5.05
C CYS A 61 -10.37 37.95 3.98
N PRO A 62 -9.08 37.60 3.97
CA PRO A 62 -8.12 38.13 2.99
C PRO A 62 -8.42 37.67 1.55
N LYS A 63 -9.33 36.70 1.38
CA LYS A 63 -9.82 36.20 0.07
C LYS A 63 -11.21 36.73 -0.31
N LYS A 64 -11.83 37.57 0.54
CA LYS A 64 -13.16 38.15 0.31
C LYS A 64 -13.08 39.46 -0.48
N THR A 65 -12.06 40.28 -0.21
CA THR A 65 -11.80 41.57 -0.88
C THR A 65 -10.91 41.46 -2.11
N ALA A 66 -10.93 40.33 -2.82
CA ALA A 66 -10.31 40.22 -4.15
C ALA A 66 -11.13 40.96 -5.23
N SER A 67 -11.74 42.09 -4.87
CA SER A 67 -12.55 42.95 -5.71
C SER A 67 -11.92 44.34 -5.77
N THR A 68 -11.87 44.84 -7.01
CA THR A 68 -11.78 46.24 -7.48
C THR A 68 -10.43 46.93 -7.67
N GLU A 69 -9.32 46.57 -7.02
CA GLU A 69 -8.02 47.20 -7.30
C GLU A 69 -7.01 46.20 -7.85
N GLY A 70 -7.03 46.07 -9.18
CA GLY A 70 -6.12 45.23 -9.93
C GLY A 70 -6.82 44.57 -11.11
N ARG A 71 -6.86 45.27 -12.25
CA ARG A 71 -7.07 44.70 -13.59
C ARG A 71 -5.93 43.74 -14.01
N ASP A 72 -5.19 43.18 -13.07
CA ASP A 72 -4.18 42.18 -13.33
C ASP A 72 -4.82 40.79 -13.35
N MET A 73 -5.44 40.51 -14.49
CA MET A 73 -5.38 39.20 -15.13
C MET A 73 -3.95 38.95 -15.64
N GLY A 74 -2.92 39.21 -14.81
CA GLY A 74 -1.55 38.78 -15.07
C GLY A 74 -1.62 37.28 -15.32
N GLY A 75 -1.46 36.92 -16.59
CA GLY A 75 -1.89 35.63 -17.13
C GLY A 75 -1.41 34.52 -16.24
N ALA A 76 -2.33 33.78 -15.63
CA ALA A 76 -1.92 32.54 -14.99
C ALA A 76 -1.34 31.68 -16.10
N GLN A 77 -0.03 31.47 -16.03
CA GLN A 77 0.66 30.55 -16.90
C GLN A 77 0.16 29.15 -16.57
N VAL A 78 -0.82 28.70 -17.34
CA VAL A 78 -1.29 27.33 -17.24
C VAL A 78 -0.24 26.46 -17.89
N VAL A 79 0.49 25.72 -17.07
CA VAL A 79 1.43 24.71 -17.57
C VAL A 79 0.63 23.53 -18.10
N VAL A 80 0.87 23.16 -19.35
CA VAL A 80 0.31 21.96 -19.96
C VAL A 80 1.42 20.98 -20.30
N ASN A 81 1.30 19.75 -19.79
CA ASN A 81 2.26 18.70 -20.06
C ASN A 81 1.81 17.88 -21.27
N VAL A 82 2.72 17.77 -22.24
CA VAL A 82 2.60 16.89 -23.39
C VAL A 82 3.68 15.84 -23.28
N VAL A 83 3.30 14.57 -23.46
CA VAL A 83 4.24 13.45 -23.60
C VAL A 83 4.25 13.06 -25.08
N ALA A 84 5.43 13.02 -25.70
CA ALA A 84 5.59 12.63 -27.08
C ALA A 84 6.97 12.01 -27.31
N SER A 85 7.13 11.29 -28.43
CA SER A 85 8.45 10.84 -28.87
C SER A 85 9.28 12.02 -29.37
N GLY A 86 10.61 11.94 -29.21
CA GLY A 86 11.50 12.95 -29.78
C GLY A 86 11.35 13.06 -31.30
N GLN A 87 11.17 11.93 -32.00
CA GLN A 87 10.94 11.90 -33.45
C GLN A 87 9.67 12.67 -33.84
N THR A 88 8.58 12.54 -33.08
CA THR A 88 7.34 13.31 -33.32
C THR A 88 7.59 14.81 -33.15
N VAL A 89 8.30 15.19 -32.08
CA VAL A 89 8.61 16.58 -31.76
C VAL A 89 9.47 17.24 -32.84
N TYR A 90 10.45 16.51 -33.39
CA TYR A 90 11.37 17.02 -34.42
C TYR A 90 10.86 16.81 -35.86
N GLY A 91 9.70 16.20 -36.06
CA GLY A 91 9.06 16.04 -37.37
C GLY A 91 9.44 14.76 -38.13
N ASP A 92 10.20 13.84 -37.52
CA ASP A 92 10.65 12.58 -38.12
C ASP A 92 9.62 11.44 -37.99
N SER A 93 8.51 11.65 -37.27
CA SER A 93 7.49 10.63 -37.04
C SER A 93 6.07 11.21 -36.91
N ALA A 94 5.08 10.43 -37.34
CA ALA A 94 3.65 10.70 -37.15
C ALA A 94 3.07 10.02 -35.89
N GLN A 95 3.90 9.42 -35.03
CA GLN A 95 3.46 8.83 -33.77
C GLN A 95 2.72 9.88 -32.93
N PRO A 96 1.50 9.59 -32.42
CA PRO A 96 0.72 10.56 -31.67
C PRO A 96 1.37 10.91 -30.32
N GLY A 97 0.97 12.05 -29.77
CA GLY A 97 1.32 12.45 -28.41
C GLY A 97 0.20 12.20 -27.41
N TYR A 98 0.48 12.47 -26.15
CA TYR A 98 -0.49 12.46 -25.06
C TYR A 98 -0.52 13.82 -24.38
N LEU A 99 -1.67 14.48 -24.41
CA LEU A 99 -1.95 15.72 -23.71
C LEU A 99 -2.63 15.41 -22.38
N GLU A 100 -2.01 15.84 -21.29
CA GLU A 100 -2.58 15.65 -19.96
C GLU A 100 -3.99 16.28 -19.85
N GLY A 101 -4.95 15.49 -19.37
CA GLY A 101 -6.34 15.92 -19.17
C GLY A 101 -7.26 15.73 -20.39
N CYS A 102 -6.71 15.55 -21.59
CA CYS A 102 -7.49 15.27 -22.79
C CYS A 102 -7.25 13.88 -23.37
N GLY A 103 -6.03 13.34 -23.30
CA GLY A 103 -5.68 12.06 -23.89
C GLY A 103 -4.80 12.19 -25.13
N VAL A 104 -5.02 11.33 -26.12
CA VAL A 104 -4.18 11.24 -27.32
C VAL A 104 -4.41 12.46 -28.23
N ILE A 105 -3.33 13.06 -28.72
CA ILE A 105 -3.32 14.16 -29.69
C ILE A 105 -2.47 13.78 -30.91
N ASP A 106 -2.79 14.33 -32.08
CA ASP A 106 -2.04 14.04 -33.30
C ASP A 106 -0.65 14.68 -33.30
N ALA A 107 0.22 14.19 -34.18
CA ALA A 107 1.61 14.64 -34.30
C ALA A 107 1.74 16.11 -34.70
N GLU A 108 0.79 16.67 -35.45
CA GLU A 108 0.80 18.08 -35.84
C GLU A 108 0.51 18.98 -34.64
N GLN A 109 -0.49 18.64 -33.85
CA GLN A 109 -0.78 19.34 -32.60
C GLN A 109 0.38 19.25 -31.60
N VAL A 110 1.09 18.11 -31.54
CA VAL A 110 2.32 17.97 -30.75
C VAL A 110 3.37 18.98 -31.20
N ARG A 111 3.64 19.11 -32.51
CA ARG A 111 4.64 20.05 -33.04
C ARG A 111 4.26 21.51 -32.78
N GLN A 112 2.98 21.85 -32.95
CA GLN A 112 2.47 23.19 -32.64
C GLN A 112 2.69 23.56 -31.18
N LEU A 113 2.41 22.62 -30.25
CA LEU A 113 2.66 22.83 -28.82
C LEU A 113 4.16 22.85 -28.50
N ALA A 114 4.97 22.02 -29.16
CA ALA A 114 6.40 21.94 -28.94
C ALA A 114 7.13 23.24 -29.32
N ALA A 115 6.64 23.98 -30.32
CA ALA A 115 7.23 25.24 -30.76
C ALA A 115 7.34 26.32 -29.66
N ALA A 116 6.45 26.27 -28.66
CA ALA A 116 6.44 27.19 -27.51
C ALA A 116 6.80 26.49 -26.18
N ALA A 117 7.12 25.19 -26.20
CA ALA A 117 7.31 24.40 -24.98
C ALA A 117 8.76 24.32 -24.53
N SER A 118 8.95 24.23 -23.21
CA SER A 118 10.22 23.77 -22.64
C SER A 118 10.30 22.23 -22.73
N ILE A 119 11.16 21.73 -23.61
CA ILE A 119 11.34 20.29 -23.81
C ILE A 119 12.19 19.69 -22.69
N ARG A 120 11.71 18.60 -22.08
CA ARG A 120 12.41 17.84 -21.03
C ARG A 120 12.39 16.35 -21.36
N LEU A 121 13.55 15.72 -21.26
CA LEU A 121 13.67 14.28 -21.49
C LEU A 121 13.17 13.48 -20.28
N ALA A 122 12.51 12.36 -20.56
CA ALA A 122 12.21 11.32 -19.60
C ALA A 122 13.42 10.38 -19.49
N ASP A 123 14.04 10.32 -18.31
CA ASP A 123 15.21 9.47 -18.06
C ASP A 123 14.95 8.52 -16.88
N PHE A 124 15.08 7.22 -17.12
CA PHE A 124 14.94 6.16 -16.13
C PHE A 124 16.27 5.78 -15.47
N ARG A 125 17.40 6.38 -15.88
CA ARG A 125 18.69 6.10 -15.25
C ARG A 125 18.69 6.63 -13.83
N VAL A 126 19.16 5.78 -12.91
CA VAL A 126 19.29 6.11 -11.50
C VAL A 126 20.66 5.65 -11.04
N THR A 127 21.45 6.58 -10.50
CA THR A 127 22.74 6.24 -9.91
C THR A 127 22.54 5.45 -8.60
N PRO A 128 23.52 4.64 -8.17
CA PRO A 128 23.43 3.94 -6.89
C PRO A 128 23.19 4.87 -5.68
N ALA A 129 23.72 6.09 -5.72
CA ALA A 129 23.50 7.08 -4.67
C ALA A 129 22.07 7.63 -4.68
N GLU A 130 21.49 7.90 -5.86
CA GLU A 130 20.10 8.34 -6.00
C GLU A 130 19.11 7.27 -5.53
N ALA A 131 19.36 6.00 -5.86
CA ALA A 131 18.50 4.89 -5.50
C ALA A 131 18.34 4.73 -3.96
N LEU A 132 19.31 5.23 -3.19
CA LEU A 132 19.33 5.20 -1.72
C LEU A 132 18.66 6.42 -1.07
N ARG A 133 18.03 7.31 -1.84
CA ARG A 133 17.24 8.44 -1.32
C ARG A 133 15.75 8.15 -1.48
N TYR A 134 14.95 8.54 -0.48
CA TYR A 134 13.50 8.36 -0.53
C TYR A 134 12.86 9.12 -1.69
N GLN A 135 13.22 10.41 -1.84
CA GLN A 135 12.66 11.26 -2.86
C GLN A 135 13.31 10.97 -4.23
N PRO A 136 12.53 10.66 -5.28
CA PRO A 136 13.07 10.50 -6.62
C PRO A 136 13.66 11.82 -7.14
N SER A 137 14.62 11.73 -8.06
CA SER A 137 15.09 12.91 -8.79
C SER A 137 13.99 13.44 -9.70
N ALA A 138 14.05 14.73 -10.05
CA ALA A 138 13.08 15.33 -10.97
C ALA A 138 13.07 14.67 -12.36
N ALA A 139 14.20 14.08 -12.78
CA ALA A 139 14.29 13.31 -14.02
C ALA A 139 13.53 11.98 -13.92
N LEU A 140 13.78 11.21 -12.85
CA LEU A 140 13.10 9.94 -12.60
C LEU A 140 11.59 10.14 -12.38
N GLU A 141 11.20 11.16 -11.62
CA GLU A 141 9.79 11.51 -11.41
C GLU A 141 9.07 11.75 -12.74
N ARG A 142 9.65 12.56 -13.62
CA ARG A 142 9.09 12.80 -14.96
C ARG A 142 8.99 11.51 -15.76
N ALA A 143 10.02 10.67 -15.72
CA ALA A 143 10.04 9.41 -16.44
C ALA A 143 8.94 8.44 -15.95
N ILE A 144 8.72 8.33 -14.64
CA ILE A 144 7.62 7.53 -14.07
C ILE A 144 6.27 8.08 -14.53
N ARG A 145 6.07 9.40 -14.50
CA ARG A 145 4.80 10.02 -14.94
C ARG A 145 4.56 9.83 -16.44
N CYS A 146 5.59 9.92 -17.28
CA CYS A 146 5.50 9.61 -18.71
C CYS A 146 5.22 8.13 -19.00
N ARG A 147 5.81 7.22 -18.21
CA ARG A 147 5.54 5.78 -18.33
C ARG A 147 4.10 5.44 -17.97
N ASP A 148 3.63 6.00 -16.87
CA ASP A 148 2.38 5.60 -16.23
C ASP A 148 1.16 6.28 -16.85
N LEU A 149 1.27 7.56 -17.25
CA LEU A 149 0.24 8.50 -17.75
C LEU A 149 -0.97 8.72 -16.83
N THR A 150 -1.42 7.68 -16.14
CA THR A 150 -2.55 7.66 -15.21
C THR A 150 -2.19 6.87 -13.94
N CYS A 151 -3.09 6.92 -12.95
CA CYS A 151 -3.01 6.13 -11.72
C CYS A 151 -2.98 4.63 -12.04
N ARG A 152 -2.04 3.90 -11.43
CA ARG A 152 -1.77 2.49 -11.73
C ARG A 152 -2.69 1.48 -11.03
N PHE A 153 -3.67 1.98 -10.27
CA PHE A 153 -4.71 1.17 -9.65
C PHE A 153 -5.74 0.71 -10.69
N PRO A 154 -6.30 -0.52 -10.61
CA PRO A 154 -7.25 -1.04 -11.60
C PRO A 154 -8.43 -0.09 -11.87
N GLY A 155 -8.63 0.28 -13.13
CA GLY A 155 -9.76 1.08 -13.59
C GLY A 155 -9.70 2.58 -13.27
N CYS A 156 -8.59 3.10 -12.72
CA CYS A 156 -8.47 4.52 -12.39
C CYS A 156 -7.78 5.30 -13.52
N SER A 157 -8.48 6.28 -14.12
CA SER A 157 -7.95 7.16 -15.16
C SER A 157 -7.38 8.48 -14.65
N ARG A 158 -7.18 8.62 -13.33
CA ARG A 158 -6.69 9.88 -12.74
C ARG A 158 -5.30 10.22 -13.30
N PRO A 159 -5.06 11.43 -13.84
CA PRO A 159 -3.79 11.76 -14.49
C PRO A 159 -2.59 11.59 -13.57
N ALA A 160 -1.49 11.05 -14.13
CA ALA A 160 -0.26 10.79 -13.37
C ALA A 160 0.28 12.04 -12.68
N MET A 161 0.17 13.23 -13.28
CA MET A 161 0.68 14.49 -12.71
C MET A 161 0.06 14.91 -11.37
N VAL A 162 -1.16 14.46 -11.08
CA VAL A 162 -1.83 14.69 -9.79
C VAL A 162 -1.80 13.47 -8.87
N CYS A 163 -0.96 12.48 -9.22
CA CYS A 163 -0.71 11.29 -8.43
C CYS A 163 0.56 11.43 -7.58
N ASP A 164 0.57 10.74 -6.46
CA ASP A 164 1.76 10.48 -5.66
C ASP A 164 2.61 9.42 -6.40
N ILE A 165 3.93 9.51 -6.28
CA ILE A 165 4.83 8.43 -6.71
C ILE A 165 5.05 7.52 -5.50
N ASP A 166 4.64 6.27 -5.64
CA ASP A 166 4.57 5.28 -4.56
C ASP A 166 5.53 4.12 -4.82
N HIS A 167 6.23 3.69 -3.76
CA HIS A 167 7.10 2.52 -3.79
C HIS A 167 6.29 1.24 -3.62
N THR A 168 6.46 0.26 -4.52
CA THR A 168 5.87 -1.08 -4.39
C THR A 168 6.46 -1.82 -3.18
N ILE A 169 7.79 -1.90 -3.11
CA ILE A 169 8.52 -2.31 -1.91
C ILE A 169 8.82 -1.03 -1.12
N PRO A 170 8.25 -0.86 0.09
CA PRO A 170 8.43 0.35 0.88
C PRO A 170 9.91 0.68 1.12
N PHE A 171 10.25 1.96 0.94
CA PHE A 171 11.60 2.46 1.18
C PHE A 171 12.00 2.30 2.65
N ASN A 172 13.18 1.70 2.91
CA ASN A 172 13.67 1.54 4.27
C ASN A 172 14.44 2.78 4.74
N HIS A 173 13.77 3.64 5.53
CA HIS A 173 14.38 4.86 6.06
C HIS A 173 15.55 4.62 7.04
N ALA A 174 15.52 3.52 7.80
CA ALA A 174 16.57 3.21 8.77
C ALA A 174 17.82 2.64 8.11
N ASN A 175 17.65 1.87 7.04
CA ASN A 175 18.74 1.31 6.26
C ASN A 175 18.37 1.24 4.77
N PRO A 176 18.61 2.32 4.00
CA PRO A 176 18.26 2.37 2.58
C PRO A 176 18.88 1.25 1.73
N LYS A 177 20.04 0.71 2.14
CA LYS A 177 20.70 -0.40 1.44
C LYS A 177 19.99 -1.74 1.63
N ALA A 178 19.15 -1.87 2.65
CA ALA A 178 18.45 -3.11 2.97
C ALA A 178 17.16 -3.34 2.15
N GLY A 179 16.67 -2.34 1.41
CA GLY A 179 15.55 -2.55 0.48
C GLY A 179 14.70 -1.31 0.22
N GLY A 180 13.80 -1.46 -0.77
CA GLY A 180 12.84 -0.43 -1.15
C GLY A 180 13.45 0.73 -1.94
N LEU A 181 14.51 0.47 -2.71
CA LEU A 181 15.22 1.48 -3.49
C LEU A 181 14.29 2.32 -4.37
N THR A 182 14.66 3.58 -4.57
CA THR A 182 13.95 4.54 -5.43
C THR A 182 14.43 4.36 -6.87
N VAL A 183 13.87 3.35 -7.56
CA VAL A 183 14.26 2.91 -8.89
C VAL A 183 13.04 2.67 -9.78
N PRO A 184 13.16 2.73 -11.12
CA PRO A 184 12.00 2.71 -12.02
C PRO A 184 11.03 1.55 -11.81
N TRP A 185 11.58 0.35 -11.59
CA TRP A 185 10.80 -0.88 -11.39
C TRP A 185 10.22 -1.05 -9.98
N ASN A 186 10.50 -0.11 -9.06
CA ASN A 186 9.90 -0.09 -7.73
C ASN A 186 8.93 1.09 -7.53
N LEU A 187 8.84 2.02 -8.49
CA LEU A 187 8.00 3.22 -8.39
C LEU A 187 6.80 3.14 -9.34
N LYS A 188 5.67 3.71 -8.93
CA LYS A 188 4.45 3.83 -9.75
C LYS A 188 3.59 5.02 -9.32
N CYS A 189 2.80 5.56 -10.22
CA CYS A 189 1.83 6.62 -9.91
C CYS A 189 0.57 6.06 -9.23
N LEU A 190 0.19 6.59 -8.08
CA LEU A 190 -1.09 6.34 -7.43
C LEU A 190 -1.76 7.66 -7.03
N CYS A 191 -3.03 7.83 -7.35
CA CYS A 191 -3.76 8.97 -6.82
C CYS A 191 -3.88 8.86 -5.30
N ARG A 192 -4.07 10.00 -4.62
CA ARG A 192 -4.09 10.06 -3.15
C ARG A 192 -5.03 9.04 -2.50
N GLN A 193 -6.19 8.80 -3.11
CA GLN A 193 -7.15 7.79 -2.66
C GLN A 193 -6.59 6.38 -2.76
N HIS A 194 -6.08 5.97 -3.92
CA HIS A 194 -5.55 4.63 -4.14
C HIS A 194 -4.22 4.38 -3.41
N HIS A 195 -3.42 5.42 -3.22
CA HIS A 195 -2.24 5.34 -2.36
C HIS A 195 -2.64 4.99 -0.92
N ARG A 196 -3.66 5.66 -0.36
CA ARG A 196 -4.20 5.32 0.97
C ARG A 196 -4.81 3.91 1.02
N LEU A 197 -5.52 3.50 -0.03
CA LEU A 197 -6.09 2.14 -0.11
C LEU A 197 -5.01 1.05 -0.15
N LYS A 198 -3.89 1.29 -0.83
CA LYS A 198 -2.72 0.40 -0.78
C LYS A 198 -2.15 0.34 0.64
N THR A 199 -1.94 1.49 1.28
CA THR A 199 -1.27 1.55 2.58
C THR A 199 -2.11 0.98 3.73
N PHE A 200 -3.43 1.25 3.73
CA PHE A 200 -4.29 0.95 4.88
C PHE A 200 -5.46 -0.01 4.55
N GLY A 201 -5.78 -0.19 3.27
CA GLY A 201 -6.97 -0.89 2.83
C GLY A 201 -6.79 -2.39 2.56
N GLY A 202 -5.67 -3.00 2.99
CA GLY A 202 -5.41 -4.44 2.83
C GLY A 202 -5.08 -4.89 1.40
N TRP A 203 -4.94 -3.95 0.46
CA TRP A 203 -4.50 -4.24 -0.90
C TRP A 203 -3.01 -4.60 -0.91
N ARG A 204 -2.64 -5.57 -1.74
CA ARG A 204 -1.23 -5.95 -1.96
C ARG A 204 -0.89 -5.79 -3.43
N ASP A 205 0.34 -5.41 -3.70
CA ASP A 205 0.84 -5.22 -5.05
C ASP A 205 2.20 -5.87 -5.27
N ARG A 206 2.41 -6.30 -6.50
CA ARG A 206 3.72 -6.76 -7.00
C ARG A 206 3.97 -6.12 -8.35
N GLN A 207 4.99 -5.28 -8.43
CA GLN A 207 5.44 -4.68 -9.67
C GLN A 207 6.50 -5.57 -10.33
N LEU A 208 6.36 -5.76 -11.64
CA LEU A 208 7.28 -6.51 -12.48
C LEU A 208 8.29 -5.55 -13.13
N ALA A 209 9.37 -6.11 -13.70
CA ALA A 209 10.45 -5.32 -14.30
C ALA A 209 10.00 -4.47 -15.50
N ASP A 210 8.95 -4.89 -16.20
CA ASP A 210 8.32 -4.17 -17.32
C ASP A 210 7.36 -3.05 -16.85
N GLY A 211 7.20 -2.85 -15.54
CA GLY A 211 6.28 -1.87 -14.97
C GLY A 211 4.83 -2.36 -14.81
N THR A 212 4.54 -3.60 -15.20
CA THR A 212 3.24 -4.24 -14.94
C THR A 212 3.04 -4.38 -13.43
N VAL A 213 1.85 -4.03 -12.92
CA VAL A 213 1.50 -4.20 -11.51
C VAL A 213 0.41 -5.26 -11.36
N ILE A 214 0.68 -6.24 -10.53
CA ILE A 214 -0.27 -7.26 -10.11
C ILE A 214 -0.82 -6.83 -8.76
N TRP A 215 -2.11 -6.51 -8.71
CA TRP A 215 -2.83 -6.13 -7.51
C TRP A 215 -3.62 -7.31 -6.98
N VAL A 216 -3.67 -7.45 -5.66
CA VAL A 216 -4.51 -8.41 -4.95
C VAL A 216 -5.40 -7.66 -3.98
N SER A 217 -6.72 -7.78 -4.16
CA SER A 217 -7.69 -7.15 -3.26
C SER A 217 -7.74 -7.87 -1.90
N PRO A 218 -8.31 -7.23 -0.87
CA PRO A 218 -8.56 -7.87 0.43
C PRO A 218 -9.39 -9.16 0.32
N ALA A 219 -10.29 -9.23 -0.66
CA ALA A 219 -11.10 -10.41 -0.96
C ALA A 219 -10.35 -11.50 -1.76
N GLY A 220 -9.09 -11.27 -2.14
CA GLY A 220 -8.25 -12.24 -2.84
C GLY A 220 -8.33 -12.18 -4.37
N HIS A 221 -9.13 -11.28 -4.95
CA HIS A 221 -9.18 -11.10 -6.40
C HIS A 221 -7.88 -10.49 -6.93
N THR A 222 -7.43 -10.96 -8.09
CA THR A 222 -6.19 -10.48 -8.71
C THR A 222 -6.52 -9.63 -9.93
N TYR A 223 -5.87 -8.47 -10.03
CA TYR A 223 -6.00 -7.54 -11.15
C TYR A 223 -4.62 -7.24 -11.73
N ARG A 224 -4.56 -6.99 -13.04
CA ARG A 224 -3.33 -6.62 -13.73
C ARG A 224 -3.49 -5.25 -14.36
N THR A 225 -2.53 -4.35 -14.13
CA THR A 225 -2.44 -3.07 -14.83
C THR A 225 -1.11 -2.94 -15.55
N VAL A 226 -1.11 -2.42 -16.77
CA VAL A 226 0.07 -2.16 -17.62
C VAL A 226 0.19 -0.65 -17.85
N PRO A 227 1.39 -0.04 -17.79
CA PRO A 227 1.51 1.41 -17.88
C PRO A 227 0.99 1.89 -19.24
N GLU A 228 0.02 2.81 -19.24
CA GLU A 228 -0.63 3.27 -20.49
C GLU A 228 0.37 3.96 -21.42
N GLY A 229 1.40 4.58 -20.86
CA GLY A 229 2.49 5.15 -21.64
C GLY A 229 3.27 4.12 -22.44
N LEU A 230 3.28 2.84 -22.06
CA LEU A 230 3.92 1.79 -22.86
C LEU A 230 3.09 1.39 -24.09
N ASP A 231 1.78 1.63 -24.07
CA ASP A 231 0.92 1.34 -25.23
C ASP A 231 1.08 2.45 -26.28
N LEU A 232 1.20 3.70 -25.86
CA LEU A 232 1.43 4.85 -26.76
C LEU A 232 2.91 4.99 -27.17
N PHE A 233 3.84 4.69 -26.25
CA PHE A 233 5.29 4.88 -26.43
C PHE A 233 6.02 3.55 -26.17
N PRO A 234 5.97 2.58 -27.11
CA PRO A 234 6.60 1.27 -26.94
C PRO A 234 8.12 1.36 -26.69
N GLN A 235 8.77 2.43 -27.13
CA GLN A 235 10.19 2.72 -26.86
C GLN A 235 10.52 2.92 -25.36
N LEU A 236 9.53 3.22 -24.51
CA LEU A 236 9.70 3.27 -23.06
C LEU A 236 9.74 1.89 -22.42
N ARG A 237 9.32 0.84 -23.15
CA ARG A 237 9.42 -0.53 -22.68
C ARG A 237 10.91 -0.84 -22.58
N ALA A 238 11.38 -1.16 -21.37
CA ALA A 238 12.73 -1.66 -21.20
C ALA A 238 12.93 -2.83 -22.20
N PRO A 239 14.10 -2.96 -22.84
CA PRO A 239 14.35 -4.07 -23.75
C PRO A 239 13.94 -5.35 -23.04
N VAL A 240 13.06 -6.13 -23.68
CA VAL A 240 12.51 -7.38 -23.16
C VAL A 240 13.67 -8.09 -22.51
N CYS A 241 13.56 -8.33 -21.20
CA CYS A 241 14.61 -8.97 -20.43
C CYS A 241 15.18 -10.09 -21.30
N VAL A 242 16.49 -10.04 -21.61
CA VAL A 242 17.16 -11.15 -22.27
C VAL A 242 16.63 -12.40 -21.59
N ALA A 243 16.04 -13.31 -22.38
CA ALA A 243 15.33 -14.48 -21.86
C ALA A 243 16.12 -15.00 -20.66
N PRO A 244 15.51 -15.09 -19.47
CA PRO A 244 16.25 -15.26 -18.22
C PRO A 244 17.24 -16.37 -18.46
N THR A 245 18.54 -16.07 -18.34
CA THR A 245 19.59 -17.07 -18.61
C THR A 245 19.18 -18.26 -17.78
N PRO A 246 18.85 -19.42 -18.39
CA PRO A 246 18.26 -20.52 -17.67
C PRO A 246 19.26 -20.90 -16.60
N SER A 247 18.95 -20.47 -15.38
CA SER A 247 19.86 -20.68 -14.29
C SER A 247 19.88 -22.17 -14.12
N ARG A 248 21.03 -22.81 -14.34
CA ARG A 248 21.31 -24.17 -13.87
C ARG A 248 21.36 -24.18 -12.33
N ARG A 249 20.37 -23.57 -11.67
CA ARG A 249 20.11 -23.69 -10.25
C ARG A 249 19.69 -25.12 -10.04
N SER A 250 20.63 -25.93 -9.55
CA SER A 250 20.33 -27.26 -9.06
C SER A 250 19.18 -27.17 -8.06
N ARG A 251 18.03 -27.73 -8.43
CA ARG A 251 16.87 -27.90 -7.53
C ARG A 251 17.30 -28.58 -6.22
N SER A 252 18.35 -29.42 -6.26
CA SER A 252 18.92 -30.05 -5.07
C SER A 252 19.54 -29.05 -4.10
N LYS A 253 20.29 -28.04 -4.58
CA LYS A 253 20.89 -27.00 -3.73
C LYS A 253 19.83 -26.13 -3.05
N GLN A 254 18.77 -25.77 -3.76
CA GLN A 254 17.66 -25.00 -3.18
C GLN A 254 16.85 -25.83 -2.16
N ARG A 255 16.59 -27.10 -2.47
CA ARG A 255 15.94 -28.03 -1.53
C ARG A 255 16.79 -28.22 -0.28
N ALA A 256 18.11 -28.40 -0.43
CA ALA A 256 19.04 -28.51 0.67
C ALA A 256 19.06 -27.26 1.55
N ALA A 257 19.08 -26.06 0.96
CA ALA A 257 19.02 -24.80 1.69
C ALA A 257 17.70 -24.63 2.45
N ARG A 258 16.56 -24.97 1.83
CA ARG A 258 15.24 -24.97 2.50
C ARG A 258 15.19 -25.96 3.67
N ILE A 259 15.70 -27.18 3.47
CA ILE A 259 15.78 -28.20 4.52
C ILE A 259 16.70 -27.74 5.65
N ALA A 260 17.85 -27.13 5.35
CA ALA A 260 18.77 -26.60 6.36
C ALA A 260 18.12 -25.49 7.19
N CYS A 261 17.40 -24.55 6.54
CA CYS A 261 16.66 -23.50 7.22
C CYS A 261 15.56 -24.07 8.14
N ALA A 262 14.76 -25.02 7.64
CA ALA A 262 13.74 -25.69 8.43
C ALA A 262 14.32 -26.48 9.61
N ARG A 263 15.46 -27.18 9.42
CA ARG A 263 16.16 -27.90 10.49
C ARG A 263 16.70 -26.95 11.55
N LYS A 264 17.26 -25.81 11.16
CA LYS A 264 17.73 -24.77 12.09
C LYS A 264 16.58 -24.22 12.93
N HIS A 265 15.48 -23.81 12.28
CA HIS A 265 14.26 -23.36 12.96
C HIS A 265 13.73 -24.41 13.94
N ASN A 266 13.59 -25.67 13.50
CA ASN A 266 13.13 -26.75 14.36
C ASN A 266 14.07 -27.00 15.55
N ARG A 267 15.39 -26.87 15.36
CA ARG A 267 16.37 -27.01 16.45
C ARG A 267 16.21 -25.90 17.49
N GLU A 268 16.03 -24.66 17.04
CA GLU A 268 15.79 -23.50 17.91
C GLU A 268 14.45 -23.61 18.67
N GLN A 269 13.42 -24.20 18.06
CA GLN A 269 12.09 -24.38 18.66
C GLN A 269 11.98 -25.62 19.57
N ARG A 270 12.93 -26.56 19.55
CA ARG A 270 12.92 -27.77 20.41
C ARG A 270 12.77 -27.49 21.91
N PRO A 271 13.54 -26.57 22.54
CA PRO A 271 13.41 -26.32 23.98
C PRO A 271 12.03 -25.77 24.34
N VAL A 272 11.48 -24.84 23.54
CA VAL A 272 10.13 -24.27 23.75
C VAL A 272 9.06 -25.34 23.62
N ASN A 273 9.15 -26.19 22.59
CA ASN A 273 8.23 -27.30 22.40
C ASN A 273 8.31 -28.35 23.51
N LYS A 274 9.51 -28.66 24.02
CA LYS A 274 9.70 -29.59 25.14
C LYS A 274 9.08 -29.04 26.43
N ALA A 275 9.29 -27.75 26.73
CA ALA A 275 8.69 -27.10 27.89
C ALA A 275 7.16 -27.07 27.81
N ARG A 276 6.61 -26.75 26.63
CA ARG A 276 5.17 -26.77 26.39
C ARG A 276 4.56 -28.16 26.58
N ARG A 277 5.16 -29.21 26.00
CA ARG A 277 4.69 -30.60 26.16
C ARG A 277 4.71 -31.04 27.62
N TYR A 278 5.77 -30.72 28.36
CA TYR A 278 5.85 -31.02 29.79
C TYR A 278 4.71 -30.36 30.58
N LEU A 279 4.40 -29.08 30.30
CA LEU A 279 3.29 -28.39 30.94
C LEU A 279 1.93 -29.00 30.57
N GLU A 280 1.71 -29.32 29.29
CA GLU A 280 0.49 -29.96 28.80
C GLU A 280 0.28 -31.35 29.44
N GLU A 281 1.33 -32.18 29.49
CA GLU A 281 1.30 -33.52 30.11
C GLU A 281 1.06 -33.42 31.63
N ALA A 282 1.74 -32.51 32.33
CA ALA A 282 1.54 -32.31 33.76
C ALA A 282 0.12 -31.82 34.08
N ARG A 283 -0.43 -30.91 33.25
CA ARG A 283 -1.81 -30.42 33.38
C ARG A 283 -2.81 -31.56 33.19
N LYS A 284 -2.58 -32.41 32.20
CA LYS A 284 -3.41 -33.60 31.95
C LYS A 284 -3.37 -34.57 33.13
N GLN A 285 -2.18 -34.92 33.62
CA GLN A 285 -2.00 -35.83 34.75
C GLN A 285 -2.69 -35.31 36.02
N GLU A 286 -2.60 -34.00 36.29
CA GLU A 286 -3.28 -33.39 37.43
C GLU A 286 -4.80 -33.48 37.27
N ILE A 287 -5.36 -33.12 36.11
CA ILE A 287 -6.81 -33.25 35.85
C ILE A 287 -7.27 -34.69 36.02
N ASP A 288 -6.53 -35.65 35.47
CA ASP A 288 -6.85 -37.09 35.61
C ASP A 288 -6.81 -37.52 37.09
N ALA A 289 -5.85 -37.02 37.88
CA ALA A 289 -5.79 -37.27 39.32
C ALA A 289 -6.97 -36.67 40.08
N ARG A 290 -7.42 -35.44 39.73
CA ARG A 290 -8.61 -34.81 40.31
C ARG A 290 -9.87 -35.60 40.01
N LYS A 291 -10.02 -36.05 38.76
CA LYS A 291 -11.15 -36.91 38.33
C LYS A 291 -11.17 -38.21 39.09
N PHE A 292 -10.02 -38.87 39.25
CA PHE A 292 -9.91 -40.08 40.05
C PHE A 292 -10.30 -39.83 41.51
N ARG A 293 -9.78 -38.77 42.14
CA ARG A 293 -10.13 -38.42 43.53
C ARG A 293 -11.61 -38.12 43.68
N ASN A 294 -12.20 -37.32 42.79
CA ASN A 294 -13.64 -37.02 42.79
C ASN A 294 -14.50 -38.27 42.59
N HIS A 295 -14.13 -39.16 41.66
CA HIS A 295 -14.82 -40.42 41.46
C HIS A 295 -14.81 -41.30 42.71
N MET A 296 -13.67 -41.38 43.41
CA MET A 296 -13.55 -42.12 44.67
C MET A 296 -14.41 -41.51 45.79
N ARG A 297 -14.53 -40.17 45.84
CA ARG A 297 -15.44 -39.46 46.76
C ARG A 297 -16.90 -39.81 46.47
N ASP A 298 -17.31 -39.71 45.20
CA ASP A 298 -18.67 -40.02 44.76
C ASP A 298 -19.02 -41.48 45.10
N MET A 299 -18.07 -42.40 44.93
CA MET A 299 -18.28 -43.81 45.22
C MET A 299 -18.40 -44.10 46.72
N LEU A 300 -17.61 -43.42 47.56
CA LEU A 300 -17.77 -43.53 49.01
C LEU A 300 -19.16 -43.05 49.45
N PHE A 301 -19.60 -41.90 48.94
CA PHE A 301 -20.91 -41.34 49.26
C PHE A 301 -22.04 -42.29 48.84
N LEU A 302 -21.98 -42.84 47.62
CA LEU A 302 -23.00 -43.74 47.08
C LEU A 302 -23.10 -45.07 47.86
N PHE A 303 -22.00 -45.63 48.35
CA PHE A 303 -22.00 -46.91 49.04
C PHE A 303 -22.13 -46.85 50.56
N LYS A 304 -21.67 -45.77 51.22
CA LYS A 304 -21.65 -45.69 52.71
C LYS A 304 -22.50 -44.57 53.30
N GLY A 305 -22.79 -43.51 52.54
CA GLY A 305 -23.55 -42.33 53.01
C GLY A 305 -22.93 -41.57 54.20
N THR A 306 -21.78 -42.03 54.71
CA THR A 306 -21.08 -41.50 55.90
C THR A 306 -19.59 -41.35 55.59
N PRO A 307 -18.88 -40.39 56.23
CA PRO A 307 -17.46 -40.18 55.98
C PRO A 307 -16.60 -41.41 56.27
N SER A 308 -15.51 -41.58 55.52
CA SER A 308 -14.54 -42.67 55.70
C SER A 308 -13.78 -42.50 57.02
N THR A 309 -13.70 -43.56 57.82
CA THR A 309 -12.91 -43.62 59.06
C THR A 309 -11.49 -44.19 58.85
N SER A 310 -11.11 -44.52 57.60
CA SER A 310 -9.80 -45.12 57.30
C SER A 310 -8.67 -44.09 57.45
N PRO A 311 -7.61 -44.39 58.22
CA PRO A 311 -6.46 -43.51 58.37
C PRO A 311 -5.60 -43.40 57.10
N PHE A 312 -5.78 -44.30 56.13
CA PHE A 312 -4.98 -44.34 54.90
C PHE A 312 -5.59 -43.56 53.73
N CYS A 313 -6.89 -43.21 53.81
CA CYS A 313 -7.63 -42.55 52.73
C CYS A 313 -8.45 -41.38 53.27
N THR A 314 -7.83 -40.52 54.07
CA THR A 314 -8.47 -39.35 54.69
C THR A 314 -8.94 -38.31 53.66
N TRP A 315 -8.21 -38.20 52.54
CA TRP A 315 -8.51 -37.26 51.44
C TRP A 315 -9.84 -37.51 50.72
N VAL A 316 -10.45 -38.68 50.91
CA VAL A 316 -11.77 -39.02 50.35
C VAL A 316 -12.89 -38.26 51.08
N ASN A 317 -12.61 -37.71 52.26
CA ASN A 317 -13.54 -36.86 53.00
C ASN A 317 -13.38 -35.37 52.65
N ASP A 318 -12.35 -35.00 51.89
CA ASP A 318 -12.11 -33.61 51.50
C ASP A 318 -13.16 -33.12 50.48
N PRO A 319 -13.42 -31.80 50.42
CA PRO A 319 -14.31 -31.22 49.42
C PRO A 319 -13.92 -31.58 47.97
N ARG A 320 -14.91 -31.59 47.08
CA ARG A 320 -14.72 -31.89 45.66
C ARG A 320 -13.76 -30.88 45.03
N GLU A 321 -12.84 -31.38 44.21
CA GLU A 321 -11.88 -30.56 43.49
C GLU A 321 -12.45 -30.15 42.12
N PRO A 322 -12.24 -28.91 41.65
CA PRO A 322 -12.65 -28.53 40.31
C PRO A 322 -11.83 -29.27 39.26
N GLU A 323 -12.50 -29.85 38.27
CA GLU A 323 -11.89 -30.64 37.16
C GLU A 323 -11.28 -29.76 36.05
N GLU A 324 -11.31 -28.45 36.24
CA GLU A 324 -10.62 -27.47 35.41
C GLU A 324 -9.47 -26.81 36.21
N LEU A 325 -8.33 -26.65 35.54
CA LEU A 325 -7.18 -25.97 36.12
C LEU A 325 -7.17 -24.48 35.72
N PRO A 326 -6.78 -23.57 36.63
CA PRO A 326 -6.57 -22.17 36.30
C PRO A 326 -5.55 -21.96 35.17
N PRO A 327 -5.65 -20.90 34.36
CA PRO A 327 -4.70 -20.62 33.29
C PRO A 327 -3.24 -20.47 33.77
N ASP A 328 -3.05 -19.98 34.99
CA ASP A 328 -1.77 -19.74 35.66
C ASP A 328 -1.24 -20.95 36.46
N TRP A 329 -1.97 -22.08 36.44
CA TRP A 329 -1.54 -23.30 37.13
C TRP A 329 -0.17 -23.76 36.64
N ARG A 330 0.72 -24.06 37.59
CA ARG A 330 2.04 -24.63 37.34
C ARG A 330 2.19 -25.94 38.08
N PRO A 331 2.85 -26.95 37.49
CA PRO A 331 3.14 -28.17 38.22
C PRO A 331 4.02 -27.85 39.44
N PRO A 332 3.81 -28.56 40.57
CA PRO A 332 4.69 -28.43 41.72
C PRO A 332 6.13 -28.67 41.29
N ARG A 333 7.07 -27.88 41.82
CA ARG A 333 8.49 -27.97 41.45
C ARG A 333 8.94 -29.43 41.56
N TRP A 334 9.49 -29.98 40.48
CA TRP A 334 10.04 -31.33 40.45
C TRP A 334 11.03 -31.48 41.61
N ASN A 335 10.63 -32.25 42.63
CA ASN A 335 11.48 -32.56 43.77
C ASN A 335 12.04 -33.98 43.57
N PRO A 336 13.27 -34.13 43.07
CA PRO A 336 13.84 -35.45 42.74
C PRO A 336 13.99 -36.38 43.95
N CYS A 337 13.78 -35.89 45.19
CA CYS A 337 13.92 -36.69 46.41
C CYS A 337 12.64 -37.47 46.83
N LEU A 338 11.49 -37.28 46.17
CA LEU A 338 10.21 -37.90 46.57
C LEU A 338 9.74 -39.04 45.65
N THR A 339 10.61 -39.66 44.86
CA THR A 339 10.31 -40.96 44.25
C THR A 339 10.39 -42.06 45.32
N ILE A 340 9.23 -42.32 45.93
CA ILE A 340 8.96 -43.52 46.71
C ILE A 340 9.38 -44.74 45.88
N ARG A 341 10.26 -45.55 46.46
CA ARG A 341 10.75 -46.84 45.94
C ARG A 341 9.59 -47.67 45.39
N ARG A 342 9.48 -47.79 44.06
CA ARG A 342 8.88 -48.98 43.47
C ARG A 342 9.94 -50.07 43.56
N SER A 343 9.70 -51.01 44.46
CA SER A 343 10.44 -52.26 44.59
C SER A 343 10.42 -53.02 43.27
N ASP A 344 11.56 -53.03 42.58
CA ASP A 344 11.90 -54.10 41.66
C ASP A 344 11.95 -55.41 42.46
N LYS A 345 10.96 -56.28 42.25
CA LYS A 345 11.11 -57.71 42.49
C LYS A 345 11.31 -58.37 41.13
N ARG A 346 12.53 -58.90 40.94
CA ARG A 346 12.76 -60.03 40.04
C ARG A 346 12.28 -61.31 40.71
#